data_AF-A0A5K1GD69-F1
#
_entry.id   AF-A0A5K1GD69-F1
#
_cell.length_a   1.000
_cell.length_b   1.000
_cell.length_c   1.000
_cell.angle_alpha   90.00
_cell.angle_beta   90.00
_cell.angle_gamma   90.00
#
_symmetry.space_group_name_H-M   'P 1'
#
loop_
_entity.id
_entity.type
_entity.pdbx_description
1 polymer ?
#
loop_
_entity_poly.entity_id
_entity_poly.type
_entity_poly.pdbx_seq_one_letter_code
_entity_poly.pdbx_strand_id
1 'polypeptide(L)' 'HKPMSEITKGLHRGIYHQGKLRVNRYNPFEAYVGSESIGDEIVICGRANMNRAFDGDIVAVELLPQEQWHEGKSSSIVED' A
#
# COMPACT_ATOMS: atom_id res chain seq x y z
N HIS A 1 -4.47 12.38 -8.13
CA HIS A 1 -4.31 12.57 -6.67
C HIS A 1 -5.56 13.24 -6.12
N LYS A 2 -5.91 13.00 -4.85
CA LYS A 2 -7.09 13.56 -4.18
C LYS A 2 -6.73 14.86 -3.45
N PRO A 3 -7.68 15.79 -3.23
CA PRO A 3 -7.42 17.00 -2.46
C PRO A 3 -7.16 16.67 -0.98
N MET A 4 -6.32 17.48 -0.32
CA MET A 4 -5.96 17.26 1.09
C MET A 4 -7.18 17.20 2.02
N SER A 5 -8.20 18.01 1.77
CA SER A 5 -9.42 18.03 2.58
C SER A 5 -10.18 16.70 2.55
N GLU A 6 -10.15 15.98 1.42
CA GLU A 6 -10.72 14.64 1.29
C GLU A 6 -9.86 13.60 1.97
N ILE A 7 -8.53 13.65 1.76
CA ILE A 7 -7.57 12.74 2.38
C ILE A 7 -7.69 12.82 3.90
N THR A 8 -7.65 14.03 4.48
CA THR A 8 -7.76 14.22 5.93
C THR A 8 -9.08 13.67 6.47
N LYS A 9 -10.21 13.92 5.79
CA LYS A 9 -11.52 13.37 6.20
C LYS A 9 -11.55 11.84 6.11
N GLY A 10 -10.98 11.26 5.06
CA GLY A 10 -10.91 9.81 4.87
C GLY A 10 -10.04 9.13 5.92
N LEU A 11 -8.91 9.73 6.30
CA LEU A 11 -8.06 9.25 7.40
C LEU A 11 -8.81 9.26 8.74
N HIS A 12 -9.50 10.36 9.08
CA HIS A 12 -10.28 10.44 10.31
C HIS A 12 -11.45 9.44 10.35
N ARG A 13 -12.00 9.08 9.19
CA ARG A 13 -13.09 8.09 9.07
C ARG A 13 -12.60 6.65 8.98
N GLY A 14 -11.28 6.41 8.92
CA GLY A 14 -10.71 5.09 8.70
C GLY A 14 -10.95 4.51 7.30
N ILE A 15 -11.31 5.36 6.32
CA ILE A 15 -11.44 4.98 4.91
C ILE A 15 -10.06 4.91 4.24
N TYR A 16 -9.18 5.83 4.66
CA TYR A 16 -7.78 5.83 4.23
C TYR A 16 -6.88 5.44 5.37
N HIS A 17 -5.73 4.90 4.98
CA HIS A 17 -4.65 4.52 5.86
C HIS A 17 -3.38 5.24 5.40
N GLN A 18 -2.63 5.82 6.33
CA GLN A 18 -1.42 6.55 6.01
C GLN A 18 -0.19 5.80 6.50
N GLY A 19 0.88 5.85 5.73
CA GLY A 19 2.15 5.26 6.11
C GLY A 19 3.28 5.62 5.16
N LYS A 20 4.49 5.22 5.54
CA LYS A 20 5.67 5.33 4.67
C LYS A 20 5.66 4.20 3.66
N LEU A 21 5.78 4.54 2.38
CA LEU A 21 5.92 3.58 1.29
C LEU A 21 7.33 2.97 1.30
N ARG A 22 7.41 1.64 1.24
CA ARG A 22 8.65 0.89 1.03
C ARG A 22 8.52 0.10 -0.27
N VAL A 23 9.28 0.45 -1.29
CA VAL A 23 9.28 -0.27 -2.57
C VAL A 23 10.11 -1.54 -2.42
N ASN A 24 9.63 -2.66 -2.97
CA ASN A 24 10.37 -3.90 -2.99
C ASN A 24 11.64 -3.74 -3.83
N ARG A 25 12.80 -4.04 -3.23
CA ARG A 25 14.12 -3.90 -3.87
C ARG A 25 14.30 -4.82 -5.08
N TYR A 26 13.57 -5.93 -5.14
CA TYR A 26 13.63 -6.91 -6.23
C TYR A 26 12.50 -6.76 -7.25
N ASN A 27 11.39 -6.12 -6.86
CA ASN A 27 10.25 -5.88 -7.73
C ASN A 27 9.76 -4.42 -7.59
N PRO A 28 10.14 -3.52 -8.51
CA PRO A 28 9.75 -2.11 -8.43
C PRO A 28 8.26 -1.86 -8.65
N PHE A 29 7.47 -2.89 -8.99
CA PHE A 29 6.02 -2.83 -9.12
C PHE A 29 5.29 -3.41 -7.90
N GLU A 30 6.01 -3.71 -6.83
CA GLU A 30 5.45 -4.13 -5.56
C GLU A 30 5.99 -3.22 -4.46
N ALA A 31 5.12 -2.77 -3.58
CA ALA A 31 5.48 -1.93 -2.46
C ALA A 31 4.62 -2.24 -1.23
N TYR A 32 5.07 -1.77 -0.08
CA TYR A 32 4.43 -2.01 1.21
C TYR A 32 4.21 -0.68 1.91
N VAL A 33 3.06 -0.52 2.56
CA VAL A 33 2.76 0.62 3.43
C VAL A 33 2.40 0.09 4.81
N GLY A 34 3.26 0.33 5.79
CA GLY A 34 2.93 0.06 7.18
C GLY A 34 1.87 1.03 7.66
N SER A 35 0.75 0.53 8.21
CA SER A 35 -0.37 1.33 8.69
C SER A 35 -0.62 1.06 10.18
N GLU A 36 -0.45 2.08 11.03
CA GLU A 36 -0.76 1.98 12.47
C GLU A 36 -2.25 1.68 12.71
N SER A 37 -3.12 2.16 11.81
CA SER A 37 -4.57 1.96 11.93
C SER A 37 -5.04 0.53 11.60
N ILE A 38 -4.24 -0.23 10.84
CA ILE A 38 -4.52 -1.66 10.55
C ILE A 38 -3.71 -2.57 11.48
N GLY A 39 -2.51 -2.15 11.88
CA GLY A 39 -1.59 -2.96 12.65
C GLY A 39 -0.78 -3.96 11.82
N ASP A 40 -0.87 -3.87 10.49
CA ASP A 40 -0.16 -4.72 9.53
C ASP A 40 0.23 -3.92 8.27
N GLU A 41 0.97 -4.55 7.36
CA GLU A 41 1.41 -3.97 6.10
C GLU A 41 0.37 -4.11 4.99
N ILE A 42 0.14 -3.03 4.27
CA ILE A 42 -0.72 -3.01 3.07
C ILE A 42 0.18 -3.22 1.85
N VAL A 43 -0.11 -4.25 1.06
CA VAL A 43 0.60 -4.54 -0.18
C VAL A 43 0.01 -3.72 -1.32
N ILE A 44 0.87 -3.02 -2.06
CA ILE A 44 0.52 -2.29 -3.27
C ILE A 44 1.15 -3.00 -4.46
N CYS A 45 0.30 -3.56 -5.32
CA CYS A 45 0.73 -4.25 -6.54
C CYS A 45 0.42 -3.41 -7.79
N GLY A 46 1.42 -3.27 -8.66
CA GLY A 46 1.28 -2.69 -9.98
C GLY A 46 1.47 -1.17 -10.03
N ARG A 47 1.97 -0.71 -11.19
CA ARG A 47 2.30 0.70 -11.46
C ARG A 47 1.13 1.66 -11.26
N ALA A 48 -0.08 1.22 -11.62
CA ALA A 48 -1.29 2.04 -11.49
C ALA A 48 -1.60 2.34 -10.01
N ASN A 49 -1.52 1.33 -9.15
CA ASN A 49 -1.81 1.45 -7.72
C ASN A 49 -0.71 2.19 -6.96
N MET A 50 0.54 2.11 -7.41
CA MET A 50 1.63 2.94 -6.85
C MET A 50 1.44 4.43 -7.12
N ASN A 51 0.66 4.82 -8.14
CA ASN A 51 0.28 6.22 -8.41
C ASN A 51 1.45 7.22 -8.39
N ARG A 52 2.57 6.85 -9.02
CA ARG A 52 3.82 7.65 -9.08
C ARG A 52 4.49 7.93 -7.72
N ALA A 53 4.12 7.22 -6.66
CA ALA A 53 4.81 7.30 -5.38
C ALA A 53 6.18 6.60 -5.47
N PHE A 54 7.13 7.13 -4.71
CA PHE A 54 8.50 6.66 -4.62
C PHE A 54 8.81 6.08 -3.25
N ASP A 55 9.88 5.28 -3.17
CA ASP A 55 10.36 4.74 -1.91
C ASP A 55 10.62 5.88 -0.91
N GLY A 56 10.06 5.72 0.29
CA GLY A 56 10.17 6.68 1.37
C GLY A 56 9.09 7.76 1.43
N ASP A 57 8.22 7.87 0.40
CA ASP A 57 7.10 8.80 0.42
C ASP A 57 6.12 8.47 1.56
N ILE A 58 5.51 9.51 2.14
CA ILE A 58 4.36 9.35 3.02
C ILE A 58 3.10 9.39 2.16
N VAL A 59 2.38 8.28 2.12
CA VAL A 59 1.22 8.08 1.24
C VAL A 59 -0.04 7.80 2.05
N ALA A 60 -1.19 8.14 1.49
CA ALA A 60 -2.49 7.68 1.95
C ALA A 60 -3.03 6.65 0.95
N VAL A 61 -3.44 5.49 1.45
CA VAL A 61 -3.95 4.36 0.66
C VAL A 61 -5.39 4.04 1.04
N GLU A 62 -6.14 3.53 0.08
CA GLU A 62 -7.50 3.02 0.23
C GLU A 62 -7.46 1.52 -0.04
N LEU A 63 -8.11 0.71 0.80
CA LEU A 63 -8.18 -0.73 0.57
C LEU A 63 -9.11 -1.00 -0.62
N LEU A 64 -8.63 -1.84 -1.53
CA LEU A 64 -9.49 -2.41 -2.56
C LEU A 64 -10.52 -3.36 -1.92
N PRO A 65 -11.63 -3.69 -2.62
CA PRO A 65 -12.50 -4.78 -2.21
C PRO A 65 -11.71 -6.07 -1.99
N GLN A 66 -12.10 -6.86 -0.99
CA GLN A 66 -11.35 -8.04 -0.55
C GLN A 66 -11.17 -9.09 -1.68
N GLU A 67 -12.10 -9.14 -2.63
CA GLU A 67 -12.05 -10.04 -3.78
C GLU A 67 -10.90 -9.70 -4.76
N GLN A 68 -10.37 -8.48 -4.67
CA GLN A 68 -9.23 -8.01 -5.47
C GLN A 68 -7.91 -8.11 -4.70
N TRP A 69 -7.94 -8.59 -3.46
CA TRP A 69 -6.72 -8.80 -2.71
C TRP A 69 -5.98 -9.97 -3.33
N HIS A 70 -4.72 -9.73 -3.71
CA HIS A 70 -3.86 -10.80 -4.12
C HIS A 70 -3.58 -11.65 -2.88
N GLU A 71 -3.91 -12.94 -2.95
CA GLU A 71 -3.34 -13.91 -2.00
C GLU A 71 -1.84 -13.82 -2.16
N GLY A 72 -1.18 -13.18 -1.20
CA GLY A 72 0.25 -13.15 -1.11
C GLY A 72 0.74 -14.58 -0.98
N LYS A 73 1.05 -15.23 -2.10
CA LYS A 73 2.13 -16.20 -2.08
C LYS A 73 3.36 -15.35 -1.79
N SER A 74 3.70 -15.27 -0.49
CA SER A 74 5.08 -15.32 -0.10
C SER A 74 5.66 -16.55 -0.80
N SER A 75 6.15 -16.38 -2.02
CA SER A 75 6.94 -17.40 -2.68
C SER A 75 8.21 -17.52 -1.85
N SER A 76 8.14 -18.37 -0.84
CA SER A 76 9.29 -19.02 -0.25
C SER A 76 9.93 -19.79 -1.40
N ILE A 77 10.79 -19.12 -2.16
CA ILE A 77 11.79 -19.80 -2.98
C ILE A 77 12.78 -20.35 -1.98
N VAL A 78 12.48 -21.55 -1.47
CA VAL A 78 13.50 -22.51 -1.08
C VAL A 78 13.64 -23.43 -2.27
N GLU A 79 14.66 -23.13 -3.09
CA GLU A 79 15.21 -24.10 -4.03
C GLU A 79 15.87 -25.22 -3.22
N ASP A 80 15.54 -26.48 -3.54
CA ASP A 80 16.38 -27.66 -3.33
C ASP A 80 16.73 -28.23 -4.72
#